data_AF-A0A552U7H2-F1
#
_entry.id   AF-A0A552U7H2-F1
#
_cell.length_a   1.000
_cell.length_b   1.000
_cell.length_c   1.000
_cell.angle_alpha   90.00
_cell.angle_beta   90.00
_cell.angle_gamma   90.00
#
_symmetry.space_group_name_H-M   'P 1'
#
loop_
_entity.id
_entity.type
_entity.pdbx_description
1 polymer ?
#
loop_
_entity_poly.entity_id
_entity_poly.type
_entity_poly.pdbx_seq_one_letter_code
_entity_poly.pdbx_strand_id
1 'polypeptide(L)'
;MQTENRVFADLSKVATSAMGTFAGIGREIETATRARLREAVGGLDMVSRDEFEAVKAMAANARAEVDLLRAEIAAMKASAAPVPPA
;
A
#
# COMPACT_ATOMS: atom_id res chain seq x y z
N MET A 1 18.47 16.16 -59.10
CA MET A 1 18.74 16.09 -57.65
C MET A 1 17.73 16.89 -56.82
N GLN A 2 16.41 16.67 -56.98
CA GLN A 2 15.36 17.39 -56.21
C GLN A 2 14.38 16.45 -55.48
N THR A 3 14.34 15.17 -55.83
CA THR A 3 13.37 14.22 -55.28
C THR A 3 13.79 13.63 -53.93
N GLU A 4 15.09 13.40 -53.72
CA GLU A 4 15.61 12.89 -52.43
C GLU A 4 15.29 13.84 -51.27
N ASN A 5 15.38 15.16 -51.49
CA ASN A 5 15.23 16.13 -50.40
C ASN A 5 13.78 16.29 -49.89
N ARG A 6 12.75 15.90 -50.65
CA ARG A 6 11.34 16.06 -50.23
C ARG A 6 10.91 15.01 -49.22
N VAL A 7 11.31 13.75 -49.40
CA VAL A 7 10.95 12.66 -48.47
C VAL A 7 11.61 12.88 -47.10
N PHE A 8 12.87 13.30 -47.07
CA PHE A 8 13.56 13.67 -45.82
C PHE A 8 12.98 14.94 -45.18
N ALA A 9 12.55 15.93 -45.97
CA ALA A 9 11.90 17.14 -45.45
C ALA A 9 10.52 16.85 -44.83
N ASP A 10 9.73 15.98 -45.44
CA ASP A 10 8.42 15.59 -44.90
C ASP A 10 8.58 14.73 -43.65
N LEU A 11 9.55 13.81 -43.63
CA LEU A 11 9.87 13.00 -42.45
C LEU A 11 10.36 13.86 -41.28
N SER A 12 11.21 14.86 -41.54
CA SER A 12 11.67 15.79 -40.49
C SER A 12 10.53 16.66 -39.96
N LYS A 13 9.62 17.13 -40.83
CA LYS A 13 8.42 17.87 -40.40
C LYS A 13 7.48 17.01 -39.55
N VAL A 14 7.28 15.74 -39.92
CA VAL A 14 6.51 14.77 -39.13
C VAL A 14 7.23 14.48 -37.80
N ALA A 15 8.54 14.28 -37.82
CA ALA A 15 9.33 14.03 -36.61
C ALA A 15 9.28 15.21 -35.63
N THR A 16 9.43 16.46 -36.10
CA THR A 16 9.31 17.65 -35.25
C THR A 16 7.89 17.81 -34.70
N SER A 17 6.87 17.56 -35.52
CA SER A 17 5.46 17.62 -35.09
C SER A 17 5.14 16.51 -34.06
N ALA A 18 5.70 15.31 -34.26
CA ALA A 18 5.55 14.19 -33.35
C ALA A 18 6.28 14.45 -32.03
N MET A 19 7.54 14.94 -32.07
CA MET A 19 8.30 15.30 -30.87
C MET A 19 7.61 16.38 -30.03
N GLY A 20 7.00 17.40 -30.66
CA GLY A 20 6.21 18.41 -29.94
C GLY A 20 4.98 17.83 -29.25
N THR A 21 4.31 16.87 -29.90
CA THR A 21 3.14 16.15 -29.35
C THR A 21 3.55 15.23 -28.20
N PHE A 22 4.65 14.49 -28.32
CA PHE A 22 5.17 13.62 -27.24
C PHE A 22 5.65 14.41 -26.00
N ALA A 23 6.24 15.60 -26.20
CA ALA A 23 6.71 16.45 -25.09
C ALA A 23 5.55 17.05 -24.25
N GLY A 24 4.38 17.28 -24.86
CA GLY A 24 3.16 17.72 -24.15
C GLY A 24 2.42 16.58 -23.47
N ILE A 25 2.27 15.46 -24.18
CA ILE A 25 1.54 14.27 -23.71
C ILE A 25 2.21 13.64 -22.47
N GLY A 26 3.53 13.71 -22.33
CA GLY A 26 4.24 13.08 -21.20
C GLY A 26 3.77 13.54 -19.82
N ARG A 27 3.56 14.85 -19.61
CA ARG A 27 3.08 15.39 -18.32
C ARG A 27 1.62 15.08 -18.05
N GLU A 28 0.81 15.08 -19.10
CA GLU A 28 -0.62 14.73 -19.03
C GLU A 28 -0.80 13.24 -18.74
N ILE A 29 -0.03 12.37 -19.38
CA ILE A 29 0.01 10.93 -19.11
C ILE A 29 0.49 10.66 -17.68
N GLU A 30 1.54 11.33 -17.20
CA GLU A 30 2.01 11.12 -15.83
C GLU A 30 0.91 11.46 -14.81
N THR A 31 0.23 12.60 -15.01
CA THR A 31 -0.85 13.04 -14.12
C THR A 31 -2.04 12.11 -14.17
N ALA A 32 -2.46 11.68 -15.37
CA ALA A 32 -3.56 10.74 -15.55
C ALA A 32 -3.24 9.34 -14.99
N THR A 33 -2.00 8.86 -15.18
CA THR A 33 -1.53 7.58 -14.64
C THR A 33 -1.50 7.62 -13.12
N ARG A 34 -1.00 8.71 -12.52
CA ARG A 34 -0.97 8.89 -11.06
C ARG A 34 -2.38 8.96 -10.46
N ALA A 35 -3.31 9.65 -11.14
CA ALA A 35 -4.71 9.69 -10.71
C ALA A 35 -5.36 8.30 -10.75
N ARG A 36 -5.15 7.55 -11.85
CA ARG A 36 -5.72 6.21 -12.03
C ARG A 36 -5.10 5.18 -11.09
N LEU A 37 -3.81 5.31 -10.75
CA LEU A 37 -3.18 4.49 -9.71
C LEU A 37 -3.75 4.77 -8.32
N ARG A 38 -3.99 6.04 -7.97
CA ARG A 38 -4.63 6.40 -6.69
C ARG A 38 -6.06 5.85 -6.60
N GLU A 39 -6.82 5.95 -7.68
CA GLU A 39 -8.18 5.40 -7.77
C GLU A 39 -8.16 3.87 -7.70
N ALA A 40 -7.25 3.21 -8.42
CA ALA A 40 -7.10 1.75 -8.41
C ALA A 40 -6.69 1.24 -7.02
N VAL A 41 -5.74 1.91 -6.34
CA VAL A 41 -5.32 1.54 -4.98
C VAL A 41 -6.40 1.88 -3.95
N GLY A 42 -7.13 2.98 -4.11
CA GLY A 42 -8.25 3.35 -3.24
C GLY A 42 -9.48 2.45 -3.42
N GLY A 43 -9.61 1.77 -4.56
CA GLY A 43 -10.63 0.75 -4.82
C GLY A 43 -10.23 -0.65 -4.37
N LEU A 44 -9.02 -0.84 -3.84
CA LEU A 44 -8.67 -2.05 -3.11
C LEU A 44 -9.21 -1.89 -1.68
N ASP A 45 -9.86 -2.92 -1.13
CA ASP A 45 -10.33 -2.99 0.26
C ASP A 45 -9.15 -2.98 1.26
N MET A 46 -8.40 -1.89 1.28
CA MET A 46 -7.20 -1.69 2.09
C MET A 46 -7.60 -1.11 3.43
N VAL A 47 -7.12 -1.74 4.49
CA VAL A 47 -7.27 -1.21 5.85
C VAL A 47 -6.41 0.05 5.97
N SER A 48 -6.98 1.12 6.51
CA SER A 48 -6.21 2.33 6.75
C SER A 48 -5.12 2.08 7.79
N ARG A 49 -4.05 2.88 7.74
CA ARG A 49 -2.97 2.76 8.72
C ARG A 49 -3.46 2.94 10.15
N ASP A 50 -4.39 3.87 10.37
CA ASP A 50 -4.92 4.18 11.69
C ASP A 50 -5.76 3.01 12.25
N GLU A 51 -6.59 2.39 11.42
CA GLU A 51 -7.32 1.17 11.79
C GLU A 51 -6.38 0.01 12.10
N PHE A 52 -5.33 -0.15 11.29
CA PHE A 52 -4.33 -1.19 11.51
C PHE A 52 -3.60 -0.98 12.85
N GLU A 53 -3.13 0.23 13.14
CA GLU A 53 -2.45 0.51 14.41
C GLU A 53 -3.41 0.39 15.61
N ALA A 54 -4.68 0.77 15.46
CA ALA A 54 -5.69 0.58 16.51
C ALA A 54 -5.89 -0.90 16.85
N VAL A 55 -6.07 -1.76 15.84
CA VAL A 55 -6.23 -3.22 16.05
C VAL A 55 -4.96 -3.84 16.61
N LYS A 56 -3.78 -3.40 16.14
CA LYS A 56 -2.49 -3.88 16.64
C LYS A 56 -2.31 -3.53 18.13
N ALA A 57 -2.64 -2.32 18.54
CA ALA A 57 -2.59 -1.92 19.95
C ALA A 57 -3.58 -2.73 20.80
N MET A 58 -4.81 -2.91 20.32
CA MET A 58 -5.82 -3.75 20.98
C MET A 58 -5.32 -5.19 21.15
N ALA A 59 -4.74 -5.79 20.10
CA ALA A 59 -4.21 -7.15 20.14
C ALA A 59 -3.04 -7.28 21.13
N ALA A 60 -2.15 -6.28 21.19
CA ALA A 60 -1.06 -6.26 22.16
C ALA A 60 -1.56 -6.19 23.61
N ASN A 61 -2.54 -5.32 23.88
CA ASN A 61 -3.16 -5.20 25.21
C ASN A 61 -3.86 -6.50 25.63
N ALA A 62 -4.66 -7.09 24.74
CA ALA A 62 -5.34 -8.35 24.99
C ALA A 62 -4.35 -9.49 25.30
N ARG A 63 -3.20 -9.54 24.61
CA ARG A 63 -2.14 -10.52 24.90
C ARG A 63 -1.59 -10.34 26.32
N ALA A 64 -1.30 -9.10 26.71
CA ALA A 64 -0.78 -8.79 28.04
C ALA A 64 -1.79 -9.16 29.14
N GLU A 65 -3.06 -8.81 28.95
CA GLU A 65 -4.14 -9.18 29.88
C GLU A 65 -4.31 -10.69 30.03
N VAL A 66 -4.22 -11.44 28.92
CA VAL A 66 -4.29 -12.92 28.94
C VAL A 66 -3.13 -13.51 29.75
N ASP A 67 -1.92 -12.98 29.60
CA ASP A 67 -0.76 -13.48 30.35
C ASP A 67 -0.87 -13.18 31.85
N LEU A 68 -1.39 -12.02 32.24
CA LEU A 68 -1.73 -11.69 33.64
C LEU A 68 -2.77 -12.64 34.21
N LEU A 69 -3.90 -12.82 33.52
CA LEU A 69 -4.98 -13.70 33.96
C LEU A 69 -4.50 -15.16 34.08
N ARG A 70 -3.63 -15.63 33.17
CA ARG A 70 -3.03 -16.96 33.27
C ARG A 70 -2.19 -17.12 34.52
N ALA A 71 -1.39 -16.11 34.88
CA ALA A 71 -0.59 -16.12 36.09
C ALA A 71 -1.47 -16.15 37.35
N GLU A 72 -2.53 -15.35 37.40
CA GLU A 72 -3.50 -15.36 38.49
C GLU A 72 -4.20 -16.71 38.64
N ILE A 73 -4.68 -17.28 37.53
CA ILE A 73 -5.32 -18.60 37.53
C ILE A 73 -4.35 -19.67 38.02
N ALA A 74 -3.07 -19.63 37.62
CA ALA A 74 -2.06 -20.57 38.09
C ALA A 74 -1.84 -20.46 39.61
N ALA A 75 -1.74 -19.24 40.13
CA ALA A 75 -1.58 -19.00 41.56
C ALA A 75 -2.80 -19.49 42.36
N MET A 76 -4.02 -19.20 41.89
CA MET A 76 -5.25 -19.68 42.52
C MET A 76 -5.32 -21.22 42.51
N LYS A 77 -4.99 -21.86 41.38
CA LYS A 77 -4.96 -23.33 41.29
C LYS A 77 -3.93 -23.96 42.22
N ALA A 78 -2.77 -23.34 42.39
CA ALA A 78 -1.76 -23.80 43.35
C ALA A 78 -2.26 -23.68 44.80
N SER A 79 -2.98 -22.61 45.14
CA SER A 79 -3.56 -22.42 46.47
C SER A 79 -4.75 -23.34 46.77
N ALA A 80 -5.46 -23.79 45.73
CA ALA A 80 -6.62 -24.68 45.85
C ALA A 80 -6.25 -26.17 45.82
N ALA A 81 -4.96 -26.51 45.75
CA ALA A 81 -4.51 -27.89 45.79
C ALA A 81 -4.87 -28.54 47.15
N PRO A 82 -5.38 -29.78 47.18
CA PRO A 82 -5.84 -30.40 48.43
C PRO A 82 -4.66 -30.60 49.37
N VAL A 83 -4.81 -30.18 50.63
CA VAL A 83 -3.86 -30.55 51.70
C VAL A 83 -3.92 -32.07 51.85
N PRO A 84 -2.80 -32.81 51.71
CA PRO A 84 -2.80 -34.25 51.86
C PRO A 84 -3.24 -34.62 53.29
N PRO A 85 -4.08 -35.65 53.47
CA PRO A 85 -4.48 -36.08 54.81
C PRO A 85 -3.25 -36.58 55.58
N ALA A 86 -3.15 -36.12 56.82
CA ALA A 86 -2.11 -36.48 57.79
C ALA A 86 -2.19 -37.96 58.21
#